data_AF-A0A6B2SH53-F1
#
_entry.id   AF-A0A6B2SH53-F1
#
_cell.length_a   1.000
_cell.length_b   1.000
_cell.length_c   1.000
_cell.angle_alpha   90.00
_cell.angle_beta   90.00
_cell.angle_gamma   90.00
#
_symmetry.space_group_name_H-M   'P 1'
#
loop_
_entity.id
_entity.type
_entity.pdbx_description
1 polymer ?
#
loop_
_entity_poly.entity_id
_entity_poly.type
_entity_poly.pdbx_seq_one_letter_code
_entity_poly.pdbx_strand_id
1 'polypeptide(L)' 'MDRHTTLVTGATQGLGRGIALDLATRGHAVLLHGRDRTRLDAVAAEVRKHAPG' A
#
# COMPACT_ATOMS: atom_id res chain seq x y z
N MET A 1 6.11 -5.31 19.36
CA MET A 1 5.09 -5.74 18.39
C MET A 1 5.76 -5.85 17.04
N ASP A 2 5.71 -7.02 16.43
CA ASP A 2 6.39 -7.25 15.16
C ASP A 2 5.60 -6.58 14.02
N ARG A 3 6.29 -5.75 13.23
CA ARG A 3 5.70 -5.10 12.06
C ARG A 3 5.77 -6.06 10.88
N HIS A 4 4.61 -6.51 10.40
CA HIS A 4 4.54 -7.35 9.20
C HIS A 4 4.84 -6.54 7.93
N THR A 5 5.62 -7.13 7.01
CA THR A 5 5.89 -6.55 5.68
C THR A 5 5.12 -7.34 4.62
N THR A 6 4.38 -6.65 3.75
CA THR A 6 3.50 -7.28 2.75
C THR A 6 3.70 -6.66 1.36
N LEU A 7 3.91 -7.50 0.34
CA LEU A 7 3.97 -7.09 -1.06
C LEU A 7 2.60 -7.23 -1.72
N VAL A 8 2.08 -6.15 -2.29
CA VAL A 8 0.83 -6.12 -3.06
C VAL A 8 1.15 -5.92 -4.54
N THR A 9 0.84 -6.93 -5.36
CA THR A 9 0.95 -6.86 -6.82
C THR A 9 -0.34 -6.32 -7.43
N GLY A 10 -0.24 -5.57 -8.53
CA GLY A 10 -1.40 -4.91 -9.12
C GLY A 10 -1.97 -3.79 -8.23
N ALA A 11 -1.12 -3.13 -7.45
CA ALA A 11 -1.53 -2.19 -6.40
C ALA A 11 -2.03 -0.82 -6.93
N THR A 12 -1.94 -0.56 -8.24
CA THR A 12 -2.24 0.76 -8.81
C THR A 12 -3.73 1.12 -8.87
N GLN A 13 -4.64 0.15 -8.65
CA GLN A 13 -6.09 0.36 -8.69
C GLN A 13 -6.88 -0.83 -8.13
N GLY A 14 -8.20 -0.69 -8.09
CA GLY A 14 -9.13 -1.77 -7.77
C GLY A 14 -8.83 -2.41 -6.41
N LEU A 15 -8.92 -3.74 -6.38
CA LEU A 15 -8.73 -4.51 -5.15
C LEU A 15 -7.31 -4.38 -4.57
N GLY A 16 -6.27 -4.37 -5.43
CA GLY A 16 -4.89 -4.21 -4.99
C GLY A 16 -4.66 -2.90 -4.23
N ARG A 17 -5.23 -1.79 -4.73
CA ARG A 17 -5.21 -0.50 -4.01
C ARG A 17 -5.95 -0.59 -2.68
N GLY A 18 -7.16 -1.18 -2.68
CA GLY A 18 -7.97 -1.32 -1.46
C GLY A 18 -7.25 -2.12 -0.37
N ILE A 19 -6.65 -3.26 -0.73
CA ILE A 19 -5.87 -4.10 0.19
C ILE A 19 -4.67 -3.33 0.74
N ALA A 20 -3.93 -2.61 -0.11
CA ALA A 20 -2.78 -1.83 0.34
C ALA A 20 -3.15 -0.77 1.39
N LEU A 21 -4.28 -0.09 1.22
CA LEU A 21 -4.78 0.89 2.17
C LEU A 21 -5.23 0.25 3.49
N ASP A 22 -5.96 -0.86 3.43
CA ASP A 22 -6.42 -1.60 4.62
C ASP A 22 -5.25 -2.20 5.42
N LEU A 23 -4.20 -2.70 4.75
CA LEU A 23 -3.01 -3.19 5.44
C LEU A 23 -2.24 -2.05 6.12
N ALA A 24 -2.20 -0.87 5.49
CA ALA A 24 -1.54 0.30 6.06
C ALA A 24 -2.20 0.74 7.38
N THR A 25 -3.53 0.79 7.44
CA THR A 25 -4.27 1.15 8.68
C THR A 25 -4.03 0.15 9.82
N ARG A 26 -3.71 -1.10 9.49
CA ARG A 26 -3.36 -2.16 10.46
C ARG A 26 -1.88 -2.11 10.88
N GLY A 27 -1.09 -1.14 10.41
CA GLY A 27 0.30 -0.96 10.80
C GLY A 27 1.31 -1.82 10.03
N HIS A 28 0.90 -2.44 8.92
CA HIS A 28 1.83 -3.19 8.07
C HIS A 28 2.78 -2.23 7.31
N ALA A 29 4.00 -2.69 7.04
CA ALA A 29 4.83 -2.10 5.98
C ALA A 29 4.40 -2.67 4.63
N VAL A 30 3.89 -1.83 3.73
CA VAL A 30 3.33 -2.28 2.45
C VAL A 30 4.26 -1.91 1.29
N LEU A 31 4.64 -2.91 0.49
CA LEU A 31 5.36 -2.74 -0.78
C LEU A 31 4.36 -2.80 -1.93
N LEU A 32 4.41 -1.82 -2.83
CA LEU A 32 3.46 -1.70 -3.96
C LEU A 32 4.16 -2.07 -5.26
N HIS A 33 3.55 -2.97 -6.04
CA HIS A 33 4.06 -3.37 -7.35
C HIS A 33 3.03 -3.19 -8.46
N GLY A 34 3.48 -2.69 -9.61
CA GLY A 34 2.67 -2.39 -10.78
C GLY A 34 3.52 -1.87 -11.94
N ARG A 35 2.90 -1.72 -13.11
CA ARG A 35 3.60 -1.30 -14.35
C ARG A 35 3.68 0.22 -14.52
N ASP A 36 2.83 0.96 -13.82
CA ASP A 36 2.73 2.41 -13.94
C ASP A 36 3.27 3.06 -12.66
N ARG A 37 4.41 3.75 -12.81
CA ARG A 37 5.10 4.37 -11.68
C ARG A 37 4.32 5.55 -11.11
N THR A 38 3.75 6.41 -11.94
CA THR A 38 2.97 7.58 -11.51
C THR A 38 1.79 7.15 -10.65
N ARG A 39 1.10 6.08 -11.07
CA ARG A 39 -0.02 5.52 -10.29
C ARG A 39 0.44 4.86 -8.99
N LEU A 40 1.59 4.19 -8.99
CA LEU A 40 2.18 3.65 -7.76
C LEU A 40 2.52 4.78 -6.76
N ASP A 41 3.11 5.87 -7.23
CA ASP A 41 3.48 6.99 -6.37
C ASP A 41 2.24 7.67 -5.76
N ALA A 42 1.15 7.78 -6.52
CA ALA A 42 -0.14 8.25 -6.01
C ALA A 42 -0.70 7.34 -4.91
N VAL A 43 -0.73 6.02 -5.13
CA VAL A 43 -1.19 5.06 -4.11
C VAL A 43 -0.26 5.05 -2.90
N ALA A 44 1.06 5.17 -3.09
CA ALA A 44 2.01 5.26 -2.00
C ALA A 44 1.79 6.50 -1.12
N ALA A 45 1.45 7.63 -1.74
CA ALA A 45 1.10 8.85 -1.01
C ALA A 45 -0.19 8.68 -0.19
N GLU A 46 -1.17 7.95 -0.70
CA GLU A 46 -2.38 7.63 0.06
C GLU A 46 -2.11 6.64 1.19
N VAL A 47 -1.35 5.58 0.94
CA VAL A 47 -0.93 4.59 1.96
C VAL A 47 -0.24 5.28 3.14
N ARG A 48 0.68 6.22 2.88
CA ARG A 48 1.36 6.99 3.94
C ARG A 48 0.40 7.81 4.81
N LYS A 49 -0.74 8.27 4.27
CA LYS A 49 -1.76 9.00 5.05
C LYS A 49 -2.58 8.09 5.97
N HIS A 50 -2.62 6.79 5.68
CA HIS A 50 -3.41 5.80 6.41
C HIS A 50 -2.58 4.96 7.39
N ALA A 51 -1.25 5.00 7.28
CA ALA A 51 -0.37 4.31 8.20
C ALA A 51 -0.42 4.97 9.59
N PRO A 52 -0.48 4.19 10.69
CA PRO A 52 -0.28 4.74 12.03
C PRO A 52 1.13 5.34 12.14
N GLY A 53 1.23 6.45 12.88
CA GLY A 53 2.46 7.21 13.12
C GLY A 53 3.58 6.39 13.75
#